data_AF-A0A2S9QA08-F1
#
_entry.id   AF-A0A2S9QA08-F1
#
_cell.length_a   1.000
_cell.length_b   1.000
_cell.length_c   1.000
_cell.angle_alpha   90.00
_cell.angle_beta   90.00
_cell.angle_gamma   90.00
#
_symmetry.space_group_name_H-M   'P 1'
#
loop_
_entity.id
_entity.type
_entity.pdbx_description
1 polymer ?
#
loop_
_entity_poly.entity_id
_entity_poly.type
_entity_poly.pdbx_seq_one_letter_code
_entity_poly.pdbx_strand_id
1 'polypeptide(L)' 'MNAFHFLEYAAWAISILIGAWMLYDLIKTNAAYSEDMLMSSREGEIEDELVIDPTHRGAK' A
#
# COMPACT_ATOMS: atom_id res chain seq x y z
N MET A 1 7.37 -17.21 35.05
CA MET A 1 7.54 -16.70 33.68
C MET A 1 8.97 -17.05 33.23
N ASN A 2 9.15 -17.69 32.07
CA ASN A 2 10.47 -18.02 31.52
C ASN A 2 10.73 -17.20 30.25
N ALA A 3 11.96 -17.25 29.72
CA ALA A 3 12.34 -16.50 28.52
C ALA A 3 11.49 -16.86 27.30
N PHE A 4 11.06 -18.12 27.17
CA PHE A 4 10.24 -18.58 26.05
C PHE A 4 8.85 -17.91 26.06
N HIS A 5 8.19 -17.81 27.20
CA HIS A 5 6.90 -17.12 27.32
C HIS A 5 6.99 -15.63 26.98
N PHE A 6 8.09 -14.95 27.35
CA PHE A 6 8.31 -13.56 26.96
C PHE A 6 8.46 -13.41 25.44
N LEU A 7 9.21 -14.31 24.80
CA LEU A 7 9.35 -14.32 23.34
C LEU A 7 8.03 -14.65 22.63
N GLU A 8 7.24 -15.57 23.17
CA GLU A 8 5.91 -15.91 22.66
C GLU A 8 4.96 -14.70 22.68
N TYR A 9 4.89 -13.98 23.81
CA TYR A 9 4.06 -12.78 23.91
C TYR A 9 4.58 -11.66 23.01
N ALA A 10 5.89 -11.49 22.87
CA ALA A 10 6.47 -10.53 21.95
C ALA A 10 6.11 -10.86 20.49
N ALA A 11 6.22 -12.13 20.08
CA ALA A 11 5.85 -12.58 18.74
C ALA A 11 4.35 -12.36 18.47
N TRP A 12 3.49 -12.66 19.45
CA TRP A 12 2.06 -12.39 19.35
C TRP A 12 1.74 -10.90 19.23
N ALA A 13 2.39 -10.05 20.03
CA ALA A 13 2.22 -8.61 19.97
C ALA A 13 2.65 -8.05 18.60
N ILE A 14 3.81 -8.49 18.08
CA ILE A 14 4.31 -8.09 16.76
C ILE A 14 3.35 -8.55 15.66
N SER A 15 2.84 -9.78 15.74
CA SER A 15 1.86 -10.31 14.78
C SER A 15 0.59 -9.43 14.74
N ILE A 16 0.06 -9.07 15.91
CA ILE A 16 -1.11 -8.18 15.99
C ILE A 16 -0.81 -6.81 15.38
N LEU A 17 0.35 -6.22 15.68
CA LEU A 17 0.74 -4.92 15.13
C LEU A 17 0.84 -4.95 13.60
N ILE A 18 1.45 -5.99 13.04
CA ILE A 18 1.54 -6.18 11.58
C ILE A 18 0.14 -6.39 10.98
N GLY A 19 -0.70 -7.23 11.60
CA GLY A 19 -2.07 -7.45 11.17
C GLY A 19 -2.91 -6.17 11.17
N ALA A 20 -2.82 -5.37 12.23
CA ALA A 20 -3.51 -4.10 12.33
C ALA A 20 -3.01 -3.08 11.29
N TRP A 21 -1.69 -3.05 11.03
CA TRP A 21 -1.11 -2.17 10.02
C TRP A 21 -1.58 -2.54 8.61
N MET A 22 -1.60 -3.84 8.27
CA MET A 22 -2.13 -4.30 6.98
C MET A 22 -3.62 -3.97 6.83
N LEU A 23 -4.42 -4.13 7.89
CA LEU A 23 -5.85 -3.79 7.84
C LEU A 23 -6.07 -2.29 7.64
N TYR A 24 -5.28 -1.46 8.33
CA TYR A 24 -5.30 -0.01 8.13
C TYR A 24 -4.94 0.37 6.69
N ASP A 25 -3.87 -0.22 6.16
CA ASP A 25 -3.43 0.02 4.78
C ASP A 25 -4.48 -0.39 3.75
N LEU A 26 -5.13 -1.54 3.96
CA LEU A 26 -6.25 -1.99 3.13
C LEU A 26 -7.39 -0.98 3.12
N ILE A 27 -7.85 -0.55 4.30
CA ILE A 27 -8.96 0.41 4.41
C ILE A 27 -8.58 1.74 3.76
N LYS A 28 -7.36 2.22 4.01
CA LYS A 28 -6.85 3.47 3.44
C LYS A 28 -6.80 3.41 1.92
N THR A 29 -6.24 2.34 1.36
CA THR A 29 -6.10 2.15 -0.09
C THR A 29 -7.47 2.04 -0.76
N ASN A 30 -8.38 1.24 -0.18
CA ASN A 30 -9.74 1.10 -0.69
C ASN A 30 -10.55 2.41 -0.62
N ALA A 31 -10.22 3.33 0.30
CA ALA A 31 -10.85 4.64 0.38
C ALA A 31 -10.24 5.67 -0.59
N ALA A 32 -8.96 5.50 -0.96
CA ALA A 32 -8.23 6.43 -1.81
C ALA A 32 -8.47 6.19 -3.31
N TYR A 33 -8.72 4.94 -3.72
CA TYR A 33 -8.84 4.54 -5.12
C TYR A 33 -10.18 3.87 -5.41
N SER A 34 -10.67 4.00 -6.64
CA SER A 34 -11.91 3.34 -7.09
C SER A 34 -11.67 1.86 -7.42
N GLU A 35 -12.72 1.04 -7.33
CA GLU A 35 -12.64 -0.40 -7.63
C GLU A 35 -12.20 -0.67 -9.08
N ASP A 36 -12.69 0.15 -10.03
CA ASP A 36 -12.32 0.04 -11.45
C ASP A 36 -10.81 0.27 -11.67
N MET A 37 -10.18 1.12 -10.85
CA MET A 37 -8.74 1.37 -10.87
C MET A 37 -7.99 0.20 -10.21
N LEU A 38 -8.41 -0.24 -9.03
CA LEU A 38 -7.78 -1.35 -8.30
C LEU A 38 -7.85 -2.69 -9.03
N MET A 39 -8.94 -2.93 -9.77
CA MET A 39 -9.13 -4.12 -10.61
C MET A 39 -8.62 -3.94 -12.04
N SER A 40 -8.07 -2.77 -12.37
CA SER A 40 -7.56 -2.47 -13.70
C SER A 40 -6.29 -3.24 -13.99
N SER A 41 -6.20 -3.89 -15.16
CA SER A 41 -4.93 -4.41 -15.70
C SER A 41 -4.14 -3.32 -16.44
N ARG A 42 -4.33 -2.05 -16.07
CA ARG A 42 -3.56 -0.91 -16.58
C ARG A 42 -2.26 -0.82 -15.79
N GLU A 43 -1.19 -1.35 -16.37
CA GLU A 43 0.15 -1.22 -15.83
C GLU A 43 0.70 0.19 -16.12
N GLY A 44 0.75 1.06 -15.11
CA GLY A 44 1.57 2.29 -15.16
C GLY A 44 0.90 3.60 -15.58
N GLU A 45 -0.43 3.70 -15.57
CA GLU A 45 -1.12 4.99 -15.73
C GLU A 45 -1.12 5.71 -14.35
N ILE A 46 -0.18 6.64 -14.14
CA ILE A 46 -0.07 7.42 -12.89
C ILE A 46 -1.17 8.50 -12.91
N GLU A 47 -2.25 8.31 -12.15
CA GLU A 47 -3.34 9.28 -12.08
C GLU A 47 -3.00 10.54 -11.26
N ASP A 48 -1.84 10.58 -10.61
CA ASP A 48 -1.24 11.81 -10.05
C ASP A 48 -0.24 12.38 -11.06
N GLU A 49 -0.79 13.10 -12.03
CA GLU A 49 -0.07 13.88 -13.02
C GLU A 49 0.78 14.95 -12.31
N LEU A 50 2.04 14.64 -12.00
CA LEU A 50 3.04 15.68 -11.82
C LEU A 50 3.40 16.20 -13.22
N VAL A 51 2.52 17.07 -13.72
CA VAL A 51 2.74 17.93 -14.90
C VAL A 51 4.02 18.73 -14.68
N ILE A 52 5.18 18.19 -15.09
CA ILE A 52 6.34 18.97 -15.50
C ILE A 52 7.07 18.24 -16.64
N ASP A 53 6.48 18.25 -17.84
CA ASP A 53 7.25 18.62 -19.02
C ASP A 53 6.30 19.11 -20.13
N PRO A 54 6.30 20.42 -20.45
CA PRO A 54 5.48 20.93 -21.52
C PRO A 54 6.12 20.75 -22.91
N THR A 55 7.09 19.88 -23.18
CA THR A 55 7.68 19.83 -24.53
C THR A 55 8.41 18.53 -24.90
N HIS A 56 7.68 17.48 -25.25
CA HIS A 56 8.17 16.49 -26.23
C HIS A 56 7.18 16.33 -27.39
N ARG A 57 6.98 17.45 -28.08
CA ARG A 57 6.47 17.47 -29.46
C ARG A 57 7.64 17.18 -30.40
N GLY A 58 7.86 15.91 -30.71
CA GLY A 58 8.83 15.50 -31.73
C GLY A 58 8.86 13.98 -31.85
N ALA A 59 9.00 13.36 -33.00
CA ALA A 59 8.97 13.81 -34.37
C ALA A 59 8.82 12.52 -35.20
N LYS A 60 8.10 12.61 -36.32
CA LYS A 60 7.90 11.58 -37.36
C LYS A 60 6.86 10.50 -37.04
#